data_AF-A0A368NPS3-F1
#
_entry.id   AF-A0A368NPS3-F1
#
_cell.length_a   1.000
_cell.length_b   1.000
_cell.length_c   1.000
_cell.angle_alpha   90.00
_cell.angle_beta   90.00
_cell.angle_gamma   90.00
#
_symmetry.space_group_name_H-M   'P 1'
#
loop_
_entity.id
_entity.type
_entity.pdbx_description
1 polymer ?
#
loop_
_entity_poly.entity_id
_entity_poly.type
_entity_poly.pdbx_seq_one_letter_code
_entity_poly.pdbx_strand_id
1 'polypeptide(L)' 'MNWLAGISILIVSIVSTGCSQKQAYHGVRANQKSECQRIEDPDRYRDCMDEADQSYEDYQREREILIKEKSTQ' A
#
# COMPACT_ATOMS: atom_id res chain seq x y z
N MET A 1 19.10 -32.77 -16.22
CA MET A 1 18.74 -31.50 -16.88
C MET A 1 17.44 -30.89 -16.33
N ASN A 2 16.38 -31.67 -16.08
CA ASN A 2 15.04 -31.15 -15.76
C ASN A 2 14.85 -30.61 -14.33
N TRP A 3 15.68 -31.01 -13.37
CA TRP A 3 15.61 -30.52 -11.99
C TRP A 3 16.04 -29.04 -11.88
N LEU A 4 17.07 -28.61 -12.62
CA LEU A 4 17.52 -27.22 -12.61
C LEU A 4 16.42 -26.23 -13.08
N ALA A 5 15.62 -26.63 -14.07
CA ALA A 5 14.48 -25.85 -14.53
C ALA A 5 13.38 -25.71 -13.46
N GLY A 6 13.12 -26.79 -12.70
CA GLY A 6 12.17 -26.77 -11.59
C GLY A 6 12.60 -25.86 -10.43
N ILE A 7 13.90 -25.82 -10.11
CA ILE A 7 14.46 -24.92 -9.09
C ILE A 7 14.34 -23.46 -9.52
N SER A 8 14.63 -23.12 -10.78
CA SER A 8 14.52 -21.74 -11.28
C SER A 8 13.10 -21.19 -11.20
N ILE A 9 12.08 -22.01 -11.46
CA ILE A 9 10.67 -21.61 -11.35
C ILE A 9 10.26 -21.34 -9.89
N LEU A 10 10.78 -22.15 -8.95
CA LEU A 10 10.56 -21.94 -7.52
C LEU A 10 11.23 -20.66 -6.99
N ILE A 11 12.42 -20.32 -7.47
CA ILE A 11 13.11 -19.09 -7.03
C ILE A 11 12.37 -17.83 -7.52
N VAL A 12 11.88 -17.82 -8.77
CA VAL A 12 11.16 -16.67 -9.34
C VAL A 12 9.84 -16.37 -8.60
N SER A 13 9.17 -17.39 -8.08
CA SER A 13 7.89 -17.26 -7.39
C SER A 13 8.00 -16.74 -5.96
N ILE A 14 9.16 -16.88 -5.31
CA ILE A 14 9.40 -16.34 -3.96
C ILE A 14 9.67 -14.83 -4.02
N VAL A 15 10.36 -14.38 -5.07
CA VAL A 15 10.77 -12.96 -5.22
C VAL A 15 9.57 -12.04 -5.56
N SER A 16 8.48 -12.56 -6.11
CA SER A 16 7.30 -11.76 -6.46
C SER A 16 6.50 -11.25 -5.25
N THR A 17 6.67 -11.87 -4.07
CA THR A 17 6.03 -11.40 -2.82
C THR A 17 6.70 -10.15 -2.23
N GLY A 18 7.85 -9.75 -2.79
CA GLY A 18 8.69 -8.66 -2.28
C GLY A 18 8.56 -7.31 -2.99
N CYS A 19 7.61 -7.12 -3.91
CA CYS A 19 7.28 -5.75 -4.36
C CYS A 19 6.91 -4.93 -3.12
N SER A 20 7.78 -3.99 -2.74
CA SER A 20 7.75 -3.34 -1.43
C SER A 20 6.36 -2.74 -1.16
N GLN A 21 5.71 -3.15 -0.06
CA GLN A 21 4.40 -2.61 0.32
C GLN A 21 4.42 -1.08 0.45
N LYS A 22 5.59 -0.52 0.79
CA LYS A 22 5.83 0.92 0.81
C LYS A 22 5.75 1.55 -0.59
N GLN A 23 6.32 0.90 -1.62
CA GLN A 23 6.21 1.38 -3.00
C GLN A 23 4.77 1.32 -3.53
N ALA A 24 4.06 0.23 -3.26
CA ALA A 24 2.65 0.11 -3.64
C ALA A 24 1.81 1.20 -2.95
N TYR A 25 2.02 1.41 -1.65
CA TYR A 25 1.36 2.47 -0.89
C TYR A 25 1.61 3.86 -1.47
N HIS A 26 2.88 4.22 -1.71
CA HIS A 26 3.21 5.53 -2.29
C HIS A 26 2.63 5.71 -3.68
N GLY A 27 2.58 4.65 -4.50
CA GLY A 27 1.95 4.69 -5.82
C GLY A 27 0.44 4.98 -5.73
N VAL A 28 -0.28 4.26 -4.87
CA VAL A 28 -1.71 4.50 -4.62
C VAL A 28 -1.94 5.91 -4.09
N ARG A 29 -1.11 6.38 -3.16
CA ARG A 29 -1.21 7.72 -2.59
C ARG A 29 -0.97 8.83 -3.59
N ALA A 30 0.04 8.69 -4.44
CA ALA A 30 0.31 9.65 -5.50
C ALA A 30 -0.90 9.78 -6.44
N ASN A 31 -1.53 8.64 -6.79
CA ASN A 31 -2.76 8.65 -7.59
C ASN A 31 -3.92 9.33 -6.86
N GLN A 32 -4.12 9.04 -5.56
CA GLN A 32 -5.17 9.68 -4.77
C GLN A 32 -5.01 11.20 -4.70
N LYS A 33 -3.79 11.70 -4.48
CA LYS A 33 -3.50 13.15 -4.52
C LYS A 33 -3.83 13.75 -5.89
N SER A 34 -3.52 13.04 -6.98
CA SER A 34 -3.90 13.49 -8.33
C SER A 34 -5.41 13.57 -8.53
N GLU A 35 -6.18 12.64 -7.95
CA GLU A 35 -7.63 12.68 -8.01
C GLU A 35 -8.21 13.84 -7.17
N CYS A 36 -7.62 14.14 -6.01
CA CYS A 36 -8.01 15.30 -5.21
C CYS A 36 -7.88 16.62 -5.99
N GLN A 37 -6.87 16.76 -6.86
CA GLN A 37 -6.69 17.96 -7.71
C GLN A 37 -7.84 18.22 -8.69
N ARG A 38 -8.70 17.23 -8.92
CA ARG A 38 -9.88 17.34 -9.80
C ARG A 38 -11.10 17.88 -9.07
N ILE A 39 -11.04 18.02 -7.75
CA ILE A 39 -12.12 18.53 -6.92
C ILE A 39 -12.10 20.06 -6.95
N GLU A 40 -13.18 20.67 -7.44
CA GLU A 40 -13.33 22.12 -7.50
C GLU A 40 -13.74 22.74 -6.16
N ASP A 41 -14.51 21.99 -5.35
CA ASP A 41 -14.97 22.44 -4.05
C ASP A 41 -13.78 22.52 -3.05
N PRO A 42 -13.48 23.69 -2.47
CA PRO A 42 -12.31 23.87 -1.62
C PRO A 42 -12.36 23.07 -0.32
N ASP A 43 -13.54 22.79 0.22
CA ASP A 43 -13.68 22.06 1.48
C ASP A 43 -13.44 20.58 1.24
N ARG A 44 -14.07 20.02 0.21
CA ARG A 44 -13.85 18.65 -0.27
C ARG A 44 -12.41 18.41 -0.72
N TYR A 45 -11.78 19.41 -1.35
CA TYR A 45 -10.38 19.33 -1.74
C TYR A 45 -9.48 19.17 -0.51
N ARG A 46 -9.69 19.99 0.52
CA ARG A 46 -8.89 19.93 1.75
C ARG A 46 -9.08 18.60 2.47
N ASP A 47 -10.32 18.15 2.62
CA ASP A 47 -10.62 16.87 3.25
C ASP A 47 -9.95 15.72 2.49
N CYS A 48 -10.06 15.69 1.15
CA CYS A 48 -9.40 14.68 0.31
C CYS A 48 -7.88 14.71 0.46
N MET A 49 -7.28 15.90 0.44
CA MET A 49 -5.82 16.05 0.55
C MET A 49 -5.30 15.63 1.91
N ASP A 50 -5.99 15.96 3.00
CA ASP A 50 -5.64 15.54 4.37
C ASP A 50 -5.69 14.02 4.47
N GLU A 51 -6.78 13.44 3.96
CA GLU A 51 -6.93 11.99 3.89
C GLU A 51 -5.87 11.35 3.01
N ALA A 52 -5.34 12.04 1.98
CA ALA A 52 -4.30 11.62 1.04
C ALA A 52 -2.85 11.92 1.49
N ASP A 53 -2.64 12.64 2.61
CA ASP A 53 -1.31 13.00 3.12
C ASP A 53 -0.77 12.12 4.25
N GLN A 54 -1.60 11.31 4.92
CA GLN A 54 -1.18 10.22 5.85
C GLN A 54 0.12 9.54 5.41
N SER A 55 1.05 9.41 6.35
CA SER A 55 2.33 8.76 6.15
C SER A 55 2.16 7.23 6.10
N TYR A 56 3.13 6.54 5.47
CA TYR A 56 3.13 5.08 5.45
C TYR A 56 3.27 4.50 6.86
N GLU A 57 4.05 5.15 7.71
CA GLU A 57 4.30 4.76 9.09
C GLU A 57 3.03 4.85 9.94
N ASP A 58 2.23 5.90 9.77
CA ASP A 58 0.95 6.06 10.47
C ASP A 58 -0.07 5.03 9.98
N TYR A 59 -0.16 4.84 8.66
CA TYR A 59 -1.01 3.81 8.06
C TYR A 59 -0.68 2.40 8.60
N GLN A 60 0.60 2.04 8.69
CA GLN A 60 1.00 0.74 9.22
C GLN A 60 0.67 0.59 10.71
N ARG A 61 0.92 1.63 11.50
CA ARG A 61 0.58 1.63 12.94
C ARG A 61 -0.91 1.42 13.16
N GLU A 62 -1.75 2.16 12.43
CA GLU A 62 -3.20 2.06 12.53
C GLU A 62 -3.68 0.67 12.13
N ARG A 63 -3.12 0.11 11.04
CA ARG A 63 -3.40 -1.26 10.60
C ARG A 63 -3.02 -2.31 11.65
N GLU A 64 -1.87 -2.16 12.32
CA GLU A 64 -1.43 -3.07 13.39
C GLU A 64 -2.35 -3.00 14.60
N ILE A 65 -2.79 -1.80 15.00
CA ILE A 65 -3.76 -1.62 16.09
C ILE A 65 -5.07 -2.35 15.77
N LEU A 66 -5.63 -2.14 14.58
CA LEU A 66 -6.87 -2.78 14.14
C LEU A 66 -6.76 -4.31 14.08
N ILE A 67 -5.62 -4.84 13.65
CA ILE A 67 -5.36 -6.29 13.65
C ILE A 67 -5.32 -6.82 15.09
N LYS A 68 -4.68 -6.09 16.00
CA LYS A 68 -4.57 -6.48 17.42
C LYS A 68 -5.93 -6.45 18.13
N GLU A 69 -6.74 -5.43 17.88
CA GLU A 69 -8.11 -5.34 18.41
C GLU A 69 -8.97 -6.50 17.91
N LYS A 70 -8.95 -6.78 16.60
CA LYS A 70 -9.68 -7.93 16.02
C LYS A 70 -9.23 -9.29 16.55
N SER A 71 -7.99 -9.41 17.02
CA SER A 71 -7.48 -10.67 17.59
C SER A 71 -7.88 -10.90 19.05
N THR A 72 -8.41 -9.88 19.73
CA THR A 72 -8.81 -9.93 21.15
C THR A 72 -10.32 -10.20 21.33
N GLN A 73 -11.07 -10.33 20.23
CA GLN A 73 -12.50 -10.61 20.19
C GLN A 73 -12.78 -11.98 19.57
#